data_AF-A0AAE9DD27-F1
#
_entry.id   AF-A0AAE9DD27-F1
#
_cell.length_a   1.000
_cell.length_b   1.000
_cell.length_c   1.000
_cell.angle_alpha   90.00
_cell.angle_beta   90.00
_cell.angle_gamma   90.00
#
_symmetry.space_group_name_H-M   'P 1'
#
loop_
_entity.id
_entity.type
_entity.pdbx_description
1 polymer ?
#
loop_
_entity_poly.entity_id
_entity_poly.type
_entity_poly.pdbx_seq_one_letter_code
_entity_poly.pdbx_strand_id
1 'polypeptide(L)'
;MLGEFVDDYTINVLDVFAMPQSGTSVTVESVDPVYQTKHIDLLKLDLDVGCLLSTSTLNNLLKLFTHGLWLSSWDPIRSVKGKVMLDAFRSVSPLNLHIHPLAPTAEPRQTTSNLGHLTKPSLISVVHGLGTKYYSLNVAYKMGPNEQKMLMCLNKKSWYNQLNMRQYSELEKSQDEKFKSINKLIAVVNKEIEEVKDKPKTDSKEKPTSETKSKNQEDVKKFGKVNA
;
A
#
# COMPACT_ATOMS: atom_id res chain seq x y z
N MET A 1 -15.76 4.56 -6.76
CA MET A 1 -15.53 5.13 -5.42
C MET A 1 -16.71 6.01 -5.09
N LEU A 2 -17.28 5.84 -3.91
CA LEU A 2 -18.43 6.56 -3.38
C LEU A 2 -17.99 7.38 -2.18
N GLY A 3 -18.57 8.56 -2.05
CA GLY A 3 -18.16 9.52 -1.04
C GLY A 3 -18.89 10.84 -1.18
N GLU A 4 -18.41 11.83 -0.43
CA GLU A 4 -18.96 13.17 -0.39
C GLU A 4 -17.87 14.22 -0.58
N PHE A 5 -18.26 15.35 -1.19
CA PHE A 5 -17.44 16.55 -1.22
C PHE A 5 -17.83 17.40 -0.01
N VAL A 6 -16.90 17.59 0.92
CA VAL A 6 -17.14 18.41 2.12
C VAL A 6 -16.98 19.89 1.78
N ASP A 7 -15.95 20.22 0.99
CA ASP A 7 -15.67 21.55 0.44
C ASP A 7 -14.90 21.44 -0.89
N ASP A 8 -14.44 22.57 -1.45
CA ASP A 8 -13.71 22.61 -2.71
C ASP A 8 -12.30 21.97 -2.65
N TYR A 9 -11.79 21.70 -1.44
CA TYR A 9 -10.40 21.27 -1.21
C TYR A 9 -10.29 19.87 -0.61
N THR A 10 -11.37 19.31 -0.08
CA THR A 10 -11.41 18.05 0.65
C THR A 10 -12.50 17.12 0.11
N ILE A 11 -12.08 15.89 -0.15
CA ILE A 11 -12.93 14.83 -0.68
C ILE A 11 -12.89 13.68 0.32
N ASN A 12 -14.05 13.29 0.83
CA ASN A 12 -14.18 12.13 1.69
C ASN A 12 -14.63 10.94 0.86
N VAL A 13 -13.81 9.90 0.80
CA VAL A 13 -14.15 8.63 0.17
C VAL A 13 -14.56 7.65 1.25
N LEU A 14 -15.80 7.19 1.21
CA LEU A 14 -16.40 6.33 2.23
C LEU A 14 -16.39 4.87 1.80
N ASP A 15 -16.70 4.59 0.53
CA ASP A 15 -16.85 3.23 0.04
C ASP A 15 -16.29 3.05 -1.38
N VAL A 16 -15.86 1.84 -1.70
CA VAL A 16 -15.30 1.47 -3.00
C VAL A 16 -15.81 0.10 -3.39
N PHE A 17 -16.58 0.03 -4.47
CA PHE A 17 -16.95 -1.22 -5.11
C PHE A 17 -16.11 -1.46 -6.36
N ALA A 18 -15.85 -2.73 -6.66
CA ALA A 18 -15.17 -3.15 -7.87
C ALA A 18 -16.15 -3.18 -9.05
N MET A 19 -15.67 -2.79 -10.24
CA MET A 19 -16.43 -2.93 -11.48
C MET A 19 -16.07 -4.26 -12.17
N PRO A 20 -17.04 -5.02 -12.68
CA PRO A 20 -16.76 -6.22 -13.44
C PRO A 20 -16.06 -5.82 -14.75
N GLN A 21 -14.99 -6.54 -15.09
CA GLN A 21 -14.24 -6.30 -16.31
C GLN A 21 -14.86 -7.09 -17.46
N SER A 22 -15.32 -6.39 -18.50
CA SER A 22 -15.74 -7.02 -19.76
C SER A 22 -14.56 -7.01 -20.74
N GLY A 23 -13.86 -8.14 -20.85
CA GLY A 23 -12.76 -8.37 -21.80
C GLY A 23 -11.36 -8.36 -21.19
N THR A 24 -10.34 -8.58 -22.05
CA THR A 24 -8.92 -8.71 -21.66
C THR A 24 -8.19 -7.37 -21.44
N SER A 25 -8.76 -6.24 -21.90
CA SER A 25 -8.18 -4.91 -21.73
C SER A 25 -8.89 -4.11 -20.63
N VAL A 26 -8.13 -3.32 -19.88
CA VAL A 26 -8.66 -2.37 -18.89
C VAL A 26 -8.85 -1.03 -19.60
N THR A 27 -9.92 -0.87 -20.36
CA THR A 27 -10.30 0.42 -20.97
C THR A 27 -11.52 1.00 -20.27
N VAL A 28 -11.63 2.33 -20.29
CA VAL A 28 -12.75 3.06 -19.65
C VAL A 28 -14.10 2.72 -20.32
N GLU A 29 -14.06 2.24 -21.56
CA GLU A 29 -15.23 1.83 -22.35
C GLU A 29 -15.76 0.44 -21.96
N SER A 30 -14.96 -0.38 -21.27
CA SER A 30 -15.39 -1.70 -20.78
C SER A 30 -16.26 -1.63 -19.52
N VAL A 31 -16.52 -0.42 -19.01
CA VAL A 31 -17.38 -0.21 -17.84
C VAL A 31 -18.84 -0.21 -18.29
N ASP A 32 -19.62 -1.16 -17.79
CA ASP A 32 -21.06 -1.24 -18.07
C ASP A 32 -21.85 -0.19 -17.26
N PRO A 33 -22.45 0.83 -17.92
CA PRO A 33 -23.22 1.87 -17.24
C PRO A 33 -24.52 1.33 -16.61
N VAL A 34 -25.07 0.22 -17.14
CA VAL A 34 -26.28 -0.42 -16.60
C VAL A 34 -25.96 -1.04 -15.25
N TYR A 35 -24.83 -1.73 -15.14
CA TYR A 35 -24.36 -2.30 -13.88
C TYR A 35 -24.14 -1.21 -12.83
N GLN A 36 -23.50 -0.10 -13.20
CA GLN A 36 -23.28 1.03 -12.29
C GLN A 36 -24.61 1.60 -11.75
N THR A 37 -25.58 1.83 -12.64
CA THR A 37 -26.89 2.40 -12.25
C THR A 37 -27.65 1.45 -11.30
N LYS A 38 -27.74 0.17 -11.67
CA LYS A 38 -28.39 -0.86 -10.84
C LYS A 38 -27.74 -0.99 -9.47
N HIS A 39 -26.41 -0.97 -9.40
CA HIS A 39 -25.69 -1.08 -8.13
C HIS A 39 -25.89 0.14 -7.23
N ILE A 40 -25.91 1.35 -7.82
CA ILE A 40 -26.23 2.56 -7.06
C ILE A 40 -27.64 2.48 -6.50
N ASP A 41 -28.61 1.96 -7.27
CA ASP A 41 -29.98 1.81 -6.80
C ASP A 41 -30.13 0.76 -5.70
N LEU A 42 -29.38 -0.34 -5.76
CA LEU A 42 -29.32 -1.32 -4.67
C LEU A 42 -28.74 -0.71 -3.38
N LEU A 43 -27.67 0.08 -3.49
CA LEU A 43 -27.06 0.74 -2.33
C LEU A 43 -27.96 1.80 -1.71
N LYS A 44 -28.84 2.45 -2.50
CA LYS A 44 -29.85 3.38 -1.98
C LYS A 44 -30.91 2.68 -1.11
N LEU A 45 -31.19 1.40 -1.33
CA LEU A 45 -32.23 0.66 -0.59
C LEU A 45 -31.74 0.18 0.79
N ASP A 46 -30.46 -0.18 0.92
CA ASP A 46 -29.87 -0.63 2.20
C ASP A 46 -29.47 0.55 3.11
N LEU A 47 -29.32 1.75 2.57
CA LEU A 47 -29.02 2.97 3.31
C LEU A 47 -30.31 3.74 3.64
N ASP A 48 -31.13 3.21 4.55
CA ASP A 48 -32.11 4.04 5.27
C ASP A 48 -31.40 4.87 6.37
N VAL A 49 -30.44 5.68 5.92
CA VAL A 49 -29.96 6.85 6.67
C VAL A 49 -30.47 8.05 5.89
N GLY A 50 -31.63 8.52 6.33
CA GLY A 50 -32.30 9.69 5.78
C GLY A 50 -31.35 10.88 5.63
N CYS A 51 -31.56 11.61 4.54
CA CYS A 51 -30.95 12.90 4.24
C CYS A 51 -29.50 12.87 3.72
N LEU A 52 -29.26 12.38 2.49
CA LEU A 52 -28.33 13.08 1.58
C LEU A 52 -28.50 12.78 0.07
N LEU A 53 -29.70 12.45 -0.38
CA LEU A 53 -30.00 12.35 -1.82
C LEU A 53 -31.19 13.25 -2.21
N SER A 54 -31.06 14.53 -1.90
CA SER A 54 -31.85 15.58 -2.56
C SER A 54 -31.55 15.54 -4.07
N THR A 55 -32.52 15.88 -4.92
CA THR A 55 -32.40 15.97 -6.39
C THR A 55 -31.19 16.80 -6.89
N SER A 56 -30.54 17.55 -6.00
CA SER A 56 -29.23 18.21 -6.18
C SER A 56 -28.02 17.26 -6.29
N THR A 57 -27.97 16.13 -5.57
CA THR A 57 -26.79 15.23 -5.57
C THR A 57 -26.69 14.36 -6.82
N LEU A 58 -27.80 14.06 -7.51
CA LEU A 58 -27.76 13.44 -8.85
C LEU A 58 -27.06 14.34 -9.89
N ASN A 59 -27.27 15.65 -9.82
CA ASN A 59 -26.56 16.61 -10.67
C ASN A 59 -25.06 16.70 -10.34
N ASN A 60 -24.68 16.46 -9.08
CA ASN A 60 -23.27 16.41 -8.67
C ASN A 60 -22.57 15.09 -9.06
N LEU A 61 -23.32 13.97 -9.11
CA LEU A 61 -22.84 12.70 -9.68
C LEU A 61 -22.54 12.80 -11.18
N LEU A 62 -23.27 13.63 -11.92
CA LEU A 62 -22.94 13.94 -13.32
C LEU A 62 -21.74 14.91 -13.43
N LYS A 63 -21.57 15.84 -12.47
CA LYS A 63 -20.36 16.70 -12.38
C LYS A 63 -19.08 15.95 -12.02
N LEU A 64 -19.20 14.77 -11.41
CA LEU A 64 -18.09 13.84 -11.16
C LEU A 64 -17.36 13.47 -12.46
N PHE A 65 -18.05 13.50 -13.61
CA PHE A 65 -17.44 13.32 -14.94
C PHE A 65 -16.77 14.58 -15.52
N THR A 66 -17.10 15.78 -15.06
CA THR A 66 -16.64 17.04 -15.71
C THR A 66 -15.53 17.80 -14.97
N HIS A 67 -15.22 17.49 -13.69
CA HIS A 67 -14.23 18.27 -12.93
C HIS A 67 -13.08 17.53 -12.21
N GLY A 68 -12.97 16.21 -12.30
CA GLY A 68 -11.84 15.55 -11.66
C GLY A 68 -11.87 14.04 -11.74
N LEU A 69 -11.29 13.49 -12.80
CA LEU A 69 -10.94 12.08 -12.83
C LEU A 69 -9.86 11.83 -11.78
N TRP A 70 -10.26 11.32 -10.62
CA TRP A 70 -9.34 10.87 -9.59
C TRP A 70 -8.84 9.48 -9.95
N LEU A 71 -7.63 9.41 -10.52
CA LEU A 71 -6.93 8.14 -10.68
C LEU A 71 -6.23 7.86 -9.35
N SER A 72 -6.87 7.05 -8.50
CA SER A 72 -6.18 6.42 -7.38
C SER A 72 -5.37 5.25 -7.93
N SER A 73 -4.05 5.40 -7.98
CA SER A 73 -3.15 4.31 -8.33
C SER A 73 -2.74 3.61 -7.05
N TRP A 74 -3.19 2.37 -6.88
CA TRP A 74 -2.75 1.49 -5.81
C TRP A 74 -1.76 0.47 -6.37
N ASP A 75 -0.55 0.42 -5.82
CA ASP A 75 0.44 -0.60 -6.18
C ASP A 75 0.53 -1.69 -5.08
N PRO A 76 -0.18 -2.82 -5.25
CA PRO A 76 -0.17 -3.89 -4.26
C PRO A 76 1.19 -4.60 -4.16
N ILE A 77 2.05 -4.53 -5.19
CA ILE A 77 3.34 -5.21 -5.21
C ILE A 77 4.38 -4.44 -4.39
N ARG A 78 4.34 -3.10 -4.46
CA ARG A 78 5.26 -2.23 -3.72
C ARG A 78 4.76 -1.87 -2.32
N SER A 79 3.50 -2.11 -2.03
CA SER A 79 2.95 -1.95 -0.69
C SER A 79 3.44 -3.06 0.24
N VAL A 80 4.08 -2.68 1.34
CA VAL A 80 4.60 -3.60 2.36
C VAL A 80 4.08 -3.21 3.73
N LYS A 81 4.20 -4.12 4.72
CA LYS A 81 3.78 -3.84 6.09
C LYS A 81 4.44 -2.55 6.61
N GLY A 82 3.61 -1.55 6.95
CA GLY A 82 4.06 -0.24 7.43
C GLY A 82 4.25 0.83 6.34
N LYS A 83 4.18 0.48 5.05
CA LYS A 83 4.23 1.44 3.94
C LYS A 83 3.25 1.04 2.83
N VAL A 84 2.15 1.76 2.80
CA VAL A 84 1.05 1.61 1.85
C VAL A 84 1.30 2.60 0.71
N MET A 85 1.60 2.09 -0.49
CA MET A 85 1.89 2.91 -1.68
C MET A 85 0.58 3.27 -2.38
N LEU A 86 -0.04 4.35 -1.92
CA LEU A 86 -1.27 4.89 -2.48
C LEU A 86 -1.04 6.32 -2.95
N ASP A 87 -1.22 6.57 -4.24
CA ASP A 87 -1.16 7.90 -4.82
C ASP A 87 -2.47 8.26 -5.50
N ALA A 88 -2.81 9.53 -5.40
CA ALA A 88 -4.03 10.13 -5.89
C ALA A 88 -3.68 11.17 -6.95
N PHE A 89 -4.28 11.13 -8.14
CA PHE A 89 -3.97 12.12 -9.19
C PHE A 89 -5.20 12.87 -9.68
N ARG A 90 -5.02 14.14 -10.01
CA ARG A 90 -6.01 14.98 -10.70
C ARG A 90 -5.40 15.57 -11.97
N SER A 91 -6.12 15.47 -13.08
CA SER A 91 -5.71 16.06 -14.34
C SER A 91 -5.81 17.60 -14.30
N VAL A 92 -4.90 18.26 -14.99
CA VAL A 92 -4.93 19.70 -15.24
C VAL A 92 -5.60 19.92 -16.59
N SER A 93 -6.58 20.82 -16.65
CA SER A 93 -7.16 21.22 -17.94
C SER A 93 -6.10 21.89 -18.81
N PRO A 94 -5.87 21.45 -20.06
CA PRO A 94 -4.86 22.02 -20.93
C PRO A 94 -5.14 23.49 -21.29
N LEU A 95 -6.40 23.94 -21.15
CA LEU A 95 -6.80 25.34 -21.38
C LEU A 95 -6.30 26.27 -20.26
N ASN A 96 -6.17 25.78 -19.02
CA ASN A 96 -5.61 26.56 -17.90
C ASN A 96 -4.08 26.62 -17.91
N LEU A 97 -3.42 25.91 -18.84
CA LEU A 97 -1.96 25.87 -18.96
C LEU A 97 -1.39 27.06 -19.77
N HIS A 98 -2.24 27.97 -20.27
CA HIS A 98 -1.89 29.01 -21.25
C HIS A 98 -1.63 30.42 -20.68
N ILE A 99 -1.48 30.59 -19.36
CA ILE A 99 -1.12 31.90 -18.78
C ILE A 99 0.32 31.79 -18.23
N HIS A 100 1.27 32.37 -18.97
CA HIS A 100 2.71 32.53 -18.72
C HIS A 100 3.70 31.50 -19.33
N PRO A 101 4.15 31.72 -20.58
CA PRO A 101 5.30 31.00 -21.15
C PRO A 101 6.65 31.35 -20.50
N LEU A 102 6.69 32.20 -19.47
CA LEU A 102 7.91 32.60 -18.75
C LEU A 102 8.03 32.02 -17.33
N ALA A 103 7.04 31.28 -16.82
CA ALA A 103 7.10 30.70 -15.47
C ALA A 103 6.50 29.28 -15.42
N PRO A 104 7.25 28.25 -15.85
CA PRO A 104 6.85 26.84 -15.72
C PRO A 104 6.74 26.32 -14.27
N THR A 105 6.76 27.22 -13.27
CA THR A 105 6.92 26.90 -11.84
C THR A 105 5.71 27.31 -10.99
N ALA A 106 4.67 27.92 -11.58
CA ALA A 106 3.44 28.15 -10.85
C ALA A 106 2.72 26.81 -10.66
N GLU A 107 2.84 26.22 -9.46
CA GLU A 107 2.06 25.03 -9.15
C GLU A 107 0.57 25.36 -9.35
N PRO A 108 -0.21 24.53 -10.08
CA PRO A 108 -1.63 24.79 -10.34
C PRO A 108 -2.49 24.71 -9.06
N ARG A 109 -1.87 24.53 -7.90
CA ARG A 109 -2.48 24.37 -6.60
C ARG A 109 -2.32 25.65 -5.81
N GLN A 110 -3.37 26.02 -5.11
CA GLN A 110 -3.27 26.99 -4.05
C GLN A 110 -2.85 26.26 -2.76
N THR A 111 -1.62 26.48 -2.30
CA THR A 111 -1.13 25.92 -1.03
C THR A 111 -1.65 26.77 0.12
N THR A 112 -2.72 26.32 0.77
CA THR A 112 -3.39 27.04 1.86
C THR A 112 -2.91 26.64 3.25
N SER A 113 -2.14 25.56 3.39
CA SER A 113 -1.64 25.06 4.67
C SER A 113 -0.21 24.51 4.56
N ASN A 114 0.49 24.50 5.70
CA ASN A 114 1.81 23.86 5.89
C ASN A 114 1.70 22.40 6.37
N LEU A 115 0.48 21.93 6.63
CA LEU A 115 0.18 20.60 7.16
C LEU A 115 -0.12 19.67 5.98
N GLY A 116 0.92 18.98 5.51
CA GLY A 116 0.81 18.00 4.43
C GLY A 116 1.89 18.22 3.38
N HIS A 117 3.06 17.64 3.60
CA HIS A 117 4.11 17.66 2.60
C HIS A 117 3.69 16.78 1.42
N LEU A 118 3.72 17.37 0.22
CA LEU A 118 3.70 16.56 -1.00
C LEU A 118 4.91 15.63 -0.97
N THR A 119 4.68 14.34 -1.19
CA THR A 119 5.77 13.38 -1.34
C THR A 119 6.63 13.80 -2.52
N LYS A 120 7.96 13.70 -2.35
CA LYS A 120 8.88 14.03 -3.43
C LYS A 120 8.55 13.15 -4.63
N PRO A 121 8.25 13.72 -5.81
CA PRO A 121 7.86 12.93 -6.95
C PRO A 121 9.01 12.06 -7.44
N SER A 122 8.66 10.85 -7.91
CA SER A 122 9.61 9.97 -8.61
C SER A 122 9.97 10.55 -9.98
N LEU A 123 11.21 10.32 -10.45
CA LEU A 123 11.66 10.74 -11.77
C LEU A 123 10.75 10.20 -12.88
N ILE A 124 10.28 8.96 -12.72
CA ILE A 124 9.36 8.31 -13.65
C ILE A 124 8.06 9.11 -13.75
N SER A 125 7.50 9.54 -12.62
CA SER A 125 6.24 10.31 -12.60
C SER A 125 6.40 11.69 -13.25
N VAL A 126 7.53 12.36 -13.05
CA VAL A 126 7.85 13.63 -13.70
C VAL A 126 7.94 13.47 -15.21
N VAL A 127 8.64 12.44 -15.69
CA VAL A 127 8.74 12.12 -17.14
C VAL A 127 7.36 11.89 -17.75
N HIS A 128 6.44 11.25 -17.02
CA HIS A 128 5.06 11.03 -17.47
C HIS A 128 4.16 12.28 -17.35
N GLY A 129 4.68 13.43 -16.90
CA GLY A 129 3.95 14.70 -16.89
C GLY A 129 3.34 15.10 -15.55
N LEU A 130 3.83 14.58 -14.42
CA LEU A 130 3.47 15.08 -13.10
C LEU A 130 3.93 16.54 -12.93
N GLY A 131 3.01 17.44 -12.59
CA GLY A 131 3.23 18.89 -12.48
C GLY A 131 2.84 19.68 -13.75
N THR A 132 2.63 19.02 -14.89
CA THR A 132 2.21 19.67 -16.14
C THR A 132 0.84 19.19 -16.63
N LYS A 133 0.65 17.87 -16.75
CA LYS A 133 -0.60 17.25 -17.23
C LYS A 133 -1.54 16.88 -16.08
N TYR A 134 -0.97 16.48 -14.95
CA TYR A 134 -1.70 16.10 -13.75
C TYR A 134 -0.87 16.40 -12.52
N TYR A 135 -1.51 16.45 -11.35
CA TYR A 135 -0.85 16.66 -10.07
C TYR A 135 -1.34 15.65 -9.02
N SER A 136 -0.47 15.32 -8.05
CA SER A 136 -0.71 14.32 -7.00
C SER A 136 -1.42 14.88 -5.76
N LEU A 137 -2.63 14.47 -5.43
CA LEU A 137 -3.31 14.87 -4.19
C LEU A 137 -2.71 14.14 -2.97
N ASN A 138 -2.76 14.81 -1.82
CA ASN A 138 -2.41 14.18 -0.55
C ASN A 138 -3.56 13.26 -0.11
N VAL A 139 -3.23 12.04 0.32
CA VAL A 139 -4.20 11.09 0.86
C VAL A 139 -3.94 10.89 2.34
N ALA A 140 -4.99 11.02 3.15
CA ALA A 140 -4.96 10.77 4.57
C ALA A 140 -6.01 9.71 4.93
N TYR A 141 -5.67 8.83 5.86
CA TYR A 141 -6.59 7.85 6.40
C TYR A 141 -7.22 8.40 7.68
N LYS A 142 -8.55 8.37 7.76
CA LYS A 142 -9.28 8.73 8.96
C LYS A 142 -9.90 7.46 9.53
N MET A 143 -9.35 6.99 10.66
CA MET A 143 -9.89 5.83 11.37
C MET A 143 -10.73 6.30 12.55
N GLY A 144 -11.93 5.74 12.70
CA GLY A 144 -12.75 5.97 13.89
C GLY A 144 -12.20 5.23 15.12
N PRO A 145 -12.49 5.69 16.35
CA PRO A 145 -12.05 5.00 17.57
C PRO A 145 -12.62 3.58 17.68
N ASN A 146 -13.86 3.37 17.23
CA ASN A 146 -14.51 2.05 17.22
C ASN A 146 -13.88 1.11 16.20
N GLU A 147 -13.58 1.62 15.01
CA GLU A 147 -12.89 0.89 13.95
C GLU A 147 -11.49 0.49 14.40
N GLN A 148 -10.74 1.42 15.00
CA GLN A 148 -9.42 1.14 15.54
C GLN A 148 -9.49 0.04 16.61
N LYS A 149 -10.47 0.10 17.53
CA LYS A 149 -10.68 -0.93 18.56
C LYS A 149 -11.01 -2.30 17.94
N MET A 150 -11.86 -2.32 16.91
CA MET A 150 -12.22 -3.53 16.17
C MET A 150 -11.00 -4.12 15.45
N LEU A 151 -10.24 -3.32 14.71
CA LEU A 151 -9.03 -3.74 14.01
C LEU A 151 -7.96 -4.26 14.98
N MET A 152 -7.84 -3.65 16.16
CA MET A 152 -6.97 -4.15 17.23
C MET A 152 -7.42 -5.53 17.74
N CYS A 153 -8.71 -5.83 17.74
CA CYS A 153 -9.22 -7.15 18.12
C CYS A 153 -8.86 -8.25 17.11
N LEU A 154 -8.79 -7.94 15.81
CA LEU A 154 -8.39 -8.91 14.79
C LEU A 154 -6.95 -9.42 14.96
N ASN A 155 -6.06 -8.56 15.46
CA ASN A 155 -4.66 -8.91 15.71
C ASN A 155 -4.43 -9.58 17.08
N LYS A 156 -5.48 -9.83 17.87
CA LYS A 156 -5.33 -10.49 19.18
C LYS A 156 -5.10 -11.98 18.97
N LYS A 157 -4.14 -12.53 19.72
CA LYS A 157 -4.00 -13.99 19.84
C LYS A 157 -5.24 -14.54 20.54
N SER A 158 -5.68 -15.72 20.11
CA SER A 158 -6.77 -16.42 20.80
C SER A 158 -6.41 -16.65 22.27
N TRP A 159 -7.36 -16.38 23.17
CA TRP A 159 -7.14 -16.47 24.63
C TRP A 159 -6.72 -17.87 25.07
N TYR A 160 -7.24 -18.93 24.42
CA TYR A 160 -6.90 -20.31 24.78
C TYR A 160 -5.45 -20.67 24.42
N ASN A 161 -4.77 -19.92 23.54
CA ASN A 161 -3.37 -20.19 23.22
C ASN A 161 -2.47 -20.02 24.46
N GLN A 162 -2.85 -19.17 25.40
CA GLN A 162 -2.14 -18.99 26.66
C GLN A 162 -2.52 -20.02 27.73
N LEU A 163 -3.70 -20.65 27.62
CA LEU A 163 -4.15 -21.68 28.54
C LEU A 163 -3.80 -23.09 28.07
N ASN A 164 -3.54 -23.25 26.77
CA ASN A 164 -3.03 -24.48 26.20
C ASN A 164 -1.55 -24.61 26.55
N MET A 165 -1.29 -25.17 27.73
CA MET A 165 0.04 -25.59 28.15
C MET A 165 0.44 -26.79 27.31
N ARG A 166 1.53 -26.65 26.55
CA ARG A 166 2.10 -27.79 25.81
C ARG A 166 2.65 -28.82 26.80
N GLN A 167 2.62 -30.09 26.40
CA GLN A 167 3.18 -31.15 27.23
C GLN A 167 4.69 -30.95 27.42
N TYR A 168 5.17 -31.11 28.65
CA TYR A 168 6.58 -30.87 29.00
C TYR A 168 7.55 -31.75 28.19
N SER A 169 7.19 -33.01 27.94
CA SER A 169 8.01 -33.94 27.15
C SER A 169 8.20 -33.51 25.70
N GLU A 170 7.21 -32.84 25.10
CA GLU A 170 7.31 -32.30 23.74
C GLU A 170 8.13 -31.01 23.70
N LEU A 171 7.98 -30.16 24.73
CA LEU A 171 8.77 -28.94 24.89
C LEU A 171 10.26 -29.26 25.05
N GLU A 172 10.60 -30.24 25.88
CA GLU A 172 11.97 -30.69 26.12
C GLU A 172 12.62 -31.18 24.81
N LYS A 173 11.94 -32.05 24.06
CA LYS A 173 12.40 -32.49 22.73
C LYS A 173 12.59 -31.33 21.76
N SER A 174 11.63 -30.40 21.68
CA SER A 174 11.73 -29.22 20.81
C SER A 174 12.87 -28.28 21.22
N GLN A 175 13.14 -28.15 22.52
CA GLN A 175 14.24 -27.35 23.03
C GLN A 175 15.58 -28.03 22.72
N ASP A 176 15.72 -29.32 22.93
CA ASP A 176 16.92 -30.09 22.59
C ASP A 176 17.27 -30.00 21.11
N GLU A 177 16.27 -30.11 20.23
CA GLU A 177 16.46 -29.94 18.78
C GLU A 177 16.93 -28.53 18.42
N LYS A 178 16.37 -27.50 19.08
CA LYS A 178 16.80 -26.09 18.91
C LYS A 178 18.22 -25.87 19.44
N PHE A 179 18.59 -26.46 20.58
CA PHE A 179 19.94 -26.36 21.11
C PHE A 179 20.96 -27.07 20.20
N LYS A 180 20.60 -28.24 19.68
CA LYS A 180 21.43 -28.94 18.68
C LYS A 180 21.60 -28.12 17.41
N SER A 181 20.57 -27.45 16.92
CA SER A 181 20.68 -26.58 15.73
C SER A 181 21.51 -25.33 15.99
N ILE A 182 21.36 -24.71 17.18
CA ILE A 182 22.18 -23.58 17.62
C ILE A 182 23.65 -23.98 17.72
N ASN A 183 23.98 -25.11 18.33
CA ASN A 183 25.36 -25.59 18.44
C ASN A 183 26.01 -25.85 17.06
N LYS A 184 25.24 -26.37 16.11
CA LYS A 184 25.70 -26.51 14.71
C LYS A 184 26.00 -25.15 14.09
N LEU A 185 25.13 -24.15 14.29
CA LEU A 185 25.34 -22.79 13.78
C LEU A 185 26.56 -22.12 14.44
N ILE A 186 26.75 -22.27 15.74
CA ILE A 186 27.92 -21.74 16.46
C ILE A 186 29.21 -22.33 15.89
N ALA A 187 29.24 -23.63 15.62
CA ALA A 187 30.41 -24.27 15.01
C ALA A 187 30.71 -23.73 13.61
N VAL A 188 29.68 -23.41 12.81
CA VAL A 188 29.86 -22.77 11.49
C VAL A 188 30.38 -21.33 11.64
N VAL A 189 29.79 -20.53 12.53
CA VAL A 189 30.21 -19.15 12.77
C VAL A 189 31.64 -19.08 13.30
N ASN A 190 32.03 -19.99 14.21
CA ASN A 190 33.40 -20.02 14.72
C ASN A 190 34.42 -20.34 13.62
N LYS A 191 34.08 -21.26 12.70
CA LYS A 191 34.92 -21.53 11.52
C LYS A 191 35.04 -20.30 10.61
N GLU A 192 33.94 -19.60 10.34
CA GLU A 192 33.98 -18.35 9.56
C GLU A 192 34.82 -17.26 10.25
N ILE A 193 34.77 -17.16 11.58
CA ILE A 193 35.59 -16.21 12.35
C ILE A 193 37.08 -16.58 12.27
N GLU A 194 37.44 -17.86 12.33
CA GLU A 194 38.81 -18.33 12.18
C GLU A 194 39.34 -18.02 10.77
N GLU A 195 38.58 -18.33 9.72
CA GLU A 195 38.93 -18.02 8.32
C GLU A 195 39.11 -16.51 8.05
N VAL A 196 38.38 -15.66 8.78
CA VAL A 196 38.52 -14.19 8.71
C VAL A 196 39.72 -13.69 9.52
N LYS A 197 40.09 -14.35 10.62
CA LYS A 197 41.28 -13.98 11.43
C LYS A 197 42.59 -14.34 10.72
N ASP A 198 42.61 -15.45 9.99
CA ASP A 198 43.80 -15.92 9.26
C ASP A 198 44.08 -15.08 7.98
N LYS A 199 43.13 -14.23 7.57
CA LYS A 199 43.30 -13.29 6.46
C LYS A 199 43.48 -11.85 7.00
N PRO A 200 44.66 -11.21 6.88
CA PRO A 200 44.84 -9.82 7.32
C PRO A 200 43.93 -8.85 6.52
N LYS A 201 43.51 -7.77 7.19
CA LYS A 201 42.43 -6.82 6.81
C LYS A 201 42.61 -6.04 5.48
N THR A 202 43.56 -6.37 4.61
CA THR A 202 43.91 -5.55 3.44
C THR A 202 42.97 -5.70 2.23
N ASP A 203 42.11 -6.71 2.17
CA ASP A 203 41.25 -6.94 0.98
C ASP A 203 39.75 -6.65 1.22
N SER A 204 39.41 -5.98 2.33
CA SER A 204 38.02 -5.85 2.81
C SER A 204 37.11 -4.90 2.02
N LYS A 205 37.49 -4.44 0.83
CA LYS A 205 36.64 -3.58 -0.02
C LYS A 205 36.20 -4.17 -1.35
N GLU A 206 36.67 -5.36 -1.76
CA GLU A 206 36.24 -5.93 -3.04
C GLU A 206 35.70 -7.35 -2.90
N LYS A 207 34.44 -7.50 -3.35
CA LYS A 207 33.64 -8.71 -3.55
C LYS A 207 32.82 -9.23 -2.35
N PRO A 208 31.50 -8.92 -2.30
CA PRO A 208 30.55 -9.98 -2.04
C PRO A 208 30.42 -10.81 -3.33
N THR A 209 30.19 -12.11 -3.18
CA THR A 209 29.81 -13.06 -4.26
C THR A 209 30.91 -13.59 -5.18
N SER A 210 31.39 -14.79 -4.84
CA SER A 210 31.30 -15.96 -5.73
C SER A 210 31.65 -17.23 -4.96
N GLU A 211 30.66 -18.13 -4.85
CA GLU A 211 30.88 -19.58 -4.98
C GLU A 211 31.68 -20.32 -3.89
N THR A 212 31.05 -20.52 -2.73
CA THR A 212 31.08 -21.82 -2.04
C THR A 212 29.67 -22.17 -1.56
N LYS A 213 28.70 -21.95 -2.47
CA LYS A 213 27.26 -22.06 -2.25
C LYS A 213 26.68 -23.14 -3.14
N SER A 214 26.84 -24.41 -2.78
CA SER A 214 26.04 -25.47 -3.42
C SER A 214 25.64 -26.63 -2.52
N LYS A 215 26.15 -26.75 -1.29
CA LYS A 215 25.65 -27.76 -0.33
C LYS A 215 25.16 -27.16 1.00
N ASN A 216 25.89 -26.22 1.58
CA ASN A 216 25.53 -25.67 2.90
C ASN A 216 24.35 -24.66 2.88
N GLN A 217 24.03 -24.06 1.74
CA GLN A 217 22.92 -23.09 1.63
C GLN A 217 21.55 -23.73 1.44
N GLU A 218 21.48 -24.96 0.92
CA GLU A 218 20.19 -25.65 0.75
C GLU A 218 19.63 -26.11 2.10
N ASP A 219 20.50 -26.52 3.01
CA ASP A 219 20.10 -26.90 4.37
C ASP A 219 19.57 -25.69 5.16
N VAL A 220 20.24 -24.54 5.08
CA VAL A 220 19.80 -23.32 5.76
C VAL A 220 18.49 -22.76 5.18
N LYS A 221 18.28 -22.85 3.86
CA LYS A 221 17.02 -22.41 3.21
C LYS A 221 15.84 -23.36 3.45
N LYS A 222 16.08 -24.67 3.63
CA LYS A 222 15.04 -25.63 4.03
C LYS A 222 14.54 -25.37 5.45
N PHE A 223 15.42 -25.00 6.38
CA PHE A 223 15.04 -24.71 7.77
C PHE A 223 14.23 -23.41 7.93
N GLY A 224 14.45 -22.40 7.09
CA GLY A 224 13.70 -21.13 7.14
C GLY A 224 12.24 -21.20 6.67
N LYS A 225 11.84 -22.25 5.95
CA LYS A 225 10.46 -22.44 5.45
C LYS A 225 9.55 -23.22 6.40
N VAL A 226 10.08 -23.80 7.47
CA VAL A 226 9.29 -24.65 8.41
C VAL A 226 8.59 -23.82 9.51
N ASN A 227 8.94 -22.54 9.66
CA ASN A 227 8.37 -21.65 10.68
C ASN A 227 7.74 -20.36 10.10
N ALA A 228 7.17 -20.43 8.90
CA ALA A 228 6.30 -19.37 8.35
C ALA A 228 4.86 -19.87 8.30
#